data_AF-A0A7C2TGS7-F1
#
_entry.id   AF-A0A7C2TGS7-F1
#
_cell.length_a   1.000
_cell.length_b   1.000
_cell.length_c   1.000
_cell.angle_alpha   90.00
_cell.angle_beta   90.00
_cell.angle_gamma   90.00
#
_symmetry.space_group_name_H-M   'P 1'
#
loop_
_entity.id
_entity.type
_entity.pdbx_description
1 polymer ?
#
loop_
_entity_poly.entity_id
_entity_poly.type
_entity_poly.pdbx_seq_one_letter_code
_entity_poly.pdbx_strand_id
1 'polypeptide(L)' 'MDLSVPGGMGGQEAVGKLRAIDPAAKVVVASGYAHEGVLANYREHGFDGRLSKPFLLAELEALLRQLLRD' A
#
# COMPACT_ATOMS: atom_id res chain seq x y z
N MET A 1 3.62 -1.29 -2.34
CA MET A 1 4.34 -0.04 -2.63
C MET A 1 4.95 0.50 -1.35
N ASP A 2 6.20 0.93 -1.41
CA ASP A 2 6.84 1.57 -0.26
C ASP A 2 6.25 2.96 -0.01
N LEU A 3 6.08 3.32 1.25
CA LEU A 3 5.54 4.63 1.59
C LEU A 3 6.61 5.71 1.45
N SER A 4 7.84 5.41 1.88
CA SER A 4 8.97 6.35 1.91
C SER A 4 10.09 5.84 1.02
N VAL A 5 10.43 6.60 -0.02
CA VAL A 5 11.53 6.30 -0.95
C VAL A 5 12.54 7.45 -0.91
N PRO A 6 13.71 7.27 -0.26
CA PRO A 6 14.73 8.31 -0.19
C PRO A 6 15.19 8.76 -1.59
N GLY A 7 15.17 10.07 -1.84
CA GLY A 7 15.58 10.65 -3.13
C GLY A 7 14.62 10.42 -4.29
N GLY A 8 13.40 9.94 -4.02
CA GLY A 8 12.40 9.63 -5.03
C GLY A 8 10.97 9.94 -4.59
N MET A 9 10.02 9.52 -5.41
CA MET A 9 8.60 9.67 -5.14
C MET A 9 8.14 8.68 -4.07
N GLY A 10 7.51 9.19 -3.02
CA GLY A 10 6.89 8.35 -1.98
C GLY A 10 5.61 7.67 -2.48
N GLY A 11 5.17 6.65 -1.75
CA GLY A 11 4.00 5.85 -2.11
C GLY A 11 2.70 6.65 -2.17
N GLN A 12 2.53 7.65 -1.31
CA GLN A 12 1.31 8.47 -1.29
C GLN A 12 1.14 9.31 -2.56
N GLU A 13 2.22 9.90 -3.08
CA GLU A 13 2.17 10.62 -4.36
C GLU A 13 1.97 9.63 -5.53
N ALA A 14 2.68 8.50 -5.48
CA ALA A 14 2.63 7.49 -6.52
C ALA A 14 1.24 6.86 -6.67
N VAL A 15 0.52 6.59 -5.57
CA VAL A 15 -0.83 6.01 -5.65
C VAL A 15 -1.82 6.98 -6.27
N GLY A 16 -1.70 8.28 -5.98
CA GLY A 16 -2.53 9.31 -6.63
C GLY A 16 -2.32 9.34 -8.14
N LYS A 17 -1.06 9.33 -8.60
CA LYS A 17 -0.72 9.28 -10.03
C LYS A 17 -1.18 7.97 -10.68
N LEU A 18 -1.00 6.84 -9.99
CA LEU A 18 -1.43 5.54 -10.49
C LEU A 18 -2.94 5.47 -10.67
N ARG A 19 -3.73 6.00 -9.72
CA ARG A 19 -5.19 6.05 -9.82
C ARG A 19 -5.71 6.89 -10.99
N ALA A 20 -4.98 7.95 -11.36
CA ALA A 20 -5.31 8.74 -12.54
C ALA A 20 -5.06 7.99 -13.86
N ILE A 21 -4.16 7.00 -13.86
CA ILE A 21 -3.81 6.18 -15.03
C ILE A 21 -4.71 4.94 -15.10
N ASP A 22 -4.84 4.22 -13.98
CA ASP A 22 -5.64 3.02 -13.84
C ASP A 22 -6.39 3.04 -12.49
N PRO A 23 -7.68 3.41 -12.50
CA PRO A 23 -8.50 3.42 -11.31
C PRO A 23 -8.70 2.02 -10.69
N ALA A 24 -8.58 0.94 -11.47
CA ALA A 24 -8.87 -0.43 -11.04
C ALA A 24 -7.66 -1.15 -10.41
N ALA A 25 -6.44 -0.65 -10.64
CA ALA A 25 -5.20 -1.23 -10.11
C ALA A 25 -5.29 -1.45 -8.59
N LYS A 26 -4.95 -2.65 -8.10
CA LYS A 26 -4.90 -2.93 -6.66
C LYS A 26 -3.57 -2.47 -6.07
N VAL A 27 -3.61 -1.55 -5.11
CA VAL A 27 -2.41 -0.92 -4.54
C VAL A 27 -2.35 -1.14 -3.04
N VAL A 28 -1.32 -1.86 -2.59
CA VAL A 28 -1.03 -2.08 -1.16
C VAL A 28 0.10 -1.18 -0.71
N VAL A 29 -0.05 -0.50 0.42
CA VAL A 29 1.06 0.21 1.08
C VAL A 29 1.83 -0.73 2.01
N ALA A 30 3.16 -0.64 2.03
CA ALA A 30 4.01 -1.39 2.94
C ALA A 30 5.02 -0.48 3.64
N SER A 31 4.97 -0.39 4.98
CA SER A 31 5.86 0.46 5.78
C SER A 31 6.31 -0.22 7.07
N GLY A 32 7.54 0.05 7.51
CA GLY A 32 8.19 -0.56 8.68
C GLY A 32 8.07 0.24 9.98
N TYR A 33 7.56 1.48 9.92
CA TYR A 33 7.29 2.28 11.10
C TYR A 33 5.77 2.35 11.31
N ALA A 34 5.29 1.65 12.34
CA ALA A 34 3.88 1.50 12.69
C ALA A 34 3.15 2.81 13.09
N HIS A 35 3.84 3.96 13.03
CA HIS A 35 3.33 5.26 13.50
C HIS A 35 2.90 6.22 12.39
N GLU A 36 3.04 5.87 11.12
CA GLU A 36 2.55 6.75 10.06
C GLU A 36 1.02 6.60 9.96
N GLY A 37 0.28 7.64 10.34
CA GLY A 37 -1.20 7.68 10.25
C GLY A 37 -1.75 7.25 8.88
N VAL A 38 -0.91 7.30 7.84
CA VAL A 38 -1.16 6.72 6.52
C VAL A 38 -1.48 5.23 6.56
N LEU A 39 -0.83 4.41 7.39
CA LEU A 39 -1.17 2.99 7.54
C LEU A 39 -2.53 2.81 8.23
N ALA A 40 -2.89 3.66 9.19
CA ALA A 40 -4.18 3.61 9.86
C ALA A 40 -5.32 3.99 8.90
N ASN A 41 -5.11 5.02 8.09
CA ASN A 41 -6.10 5.58 7.17
C ASN A 41 -5.79 5.26 5.70
N TYR A 42 -5.16 4.12 5.42
CA TYR A 42 -4.63 3.80 4.08
C TYR A 42 -5.66 3.92 2.95
N ARG A 43 -6.94 3.67 3.24
CA ARG A 43 -8.04 3.84 2.29
C ARG A 43 -8.25 5.29 1.86
N GLU A 44 -8.13 6.24 2.79
CA GLU A 44 -8.27 7.68 2.51
C GLU A 44 -7.14 8.17 1.58
N HIS A 45 -6.00 7.48 1.60
CA HIS A 45 -4.86 7.76 0.73
C HIS A 45 -4.91 7.01 -0.61
N GLY A 46 -5.98 6.24 -0.89
CA GLY A 46 -6.17 5.55 -2.17
C GLY A 46 -5.56 4.15 -2.26
N PHE A 47 -5.11 3.57 -1.13
CA PHE A 47 -4.64 2.19 -1.07
C PHE A 47 -5.78 1.20 -0.78
N ASP A 48 -5.71 0.00 -1.36
CA ASP A 48 -6.68 -1.09 -1.15
C ASP A 48 -6.32 -1.99 0.04
N GLY A 49 -5.06 -1.98 0.46
CA GLY A 49 -4.56 -2.78 1.57
C GLY A 49 -3.31 -2.19 2.19
N ARG A 50 -2.91 -2.75 3.34
CA ARG A 50 -1.70 -2.36 4.06
C ARG A 50 -0.93 -3.58 4.53
N LEU A 51 0.38 -3.43 4.66
CA LEU A 51 1.28 -4.43 5.21
C LEU A 51 2.35 -3.76 6.07
N SER A 52 2.53 -4.21 7.30
CA SER A 52 3.55 -3.66 8.20
C SER A 52 4.85 -4.45 8.06
N LYS A 53 5.98 -3.78 7.84
CA LYS A 53 7.30 -4.43 7.77
C LYS A 53 7.90 -4.55 9.20
N PRO A 54 8.66 -5.61 9.51
CA PRO A 54 8.76 -6.84 8.72
C PRO A 54 7.44 -7.62 8.77
N PHE A 55 7.13 -8.34 7.69
CA PHE A 55 5.97 -9.23 7.59
C PHE A 55 6.42 -10.64 7.19
N LEU A 56 5.61 -11.63 7.52
CA LEU A 56 5.74 -13.00 7.08
C LEU A 56 5.13 -13.20 5.70
N LEU A 57 5.61 -14.23 4.99
CA LEU A 57 5.04 -14.62 3.70
C LEU A 57 3.54 -14.94 3.79
N ALA A 58 3.10 -15.57 4.88
CA ALA A 58 1.70 -15.90 5.12
C ALA A 58 0.80 -14.65 5.22
N GLU A 59 1.32 -13.53 5.76
CA GLU A 59 0.57 -12.28 5.85
C GLU A 59 0.39 -11.65 4.46
N LEU A 60 1.44 -11.69 3.63
CA LEU A 60 1.36 -11.25 2.24
C LEU A 60 0.38 -12.12 1.43
N GLU A 61 0.44 -13.44 1.59
CA GLU A 61 -0.46 -14.38 0.91
C GLU A 61 -1.92 -14.11 1.28
N ALA A 62 -2.23 -13.96 2.58
CA ALA A 62 -3.57 -13.65 3.05
C ALA A 62 -4.09 -12.33 2.44
N LEU A 63 -3.24 -11.31 2.38
CA LEU A 63 -3.58 -10.02 1.79
C LEU A 63 -3.85 -10.12 0.29
N LEU A 64 -3.00 -10.82 -0.48
CA LEU A 64 -3.20 -11.00 -1.92
C LEU A 64 -4.47 -11.79 -2.22
N ARG A 65 -4.71 -12.88 -1.47
CA ARG A 65 -5.97 -13.62 -1.56
C ARG A 65 -7.18 -12.75 -1.22
N GLN A 66 -7.05 -11.79 -0.31
CA GLN A 66 -8.14 -10.87 -0.01
C GLN A 66 -8.45 -9.92 -1.17
N LEU A 67 -7.42 -9.43 -1.87
CA LEU A 67 -7.56 -8.38 -2.87
C LEU A 67 -7.81 -8.86 -4.29
N LEU A 68 -7.36 -10.08 -4.61
CA LEU A 68 -7.39 -10.64 -5.97
C LEU A 68 -8.45 -11.73 -6.16
N ARG A 69 -9.37 -11.90 -5.21
CA ARG A 69 -10.53 -12.77 -5.44
C ARG A 69 -11.45 -12.09 -6.45
N ASP A 70 -11.72 -12.81 -7.54
CA ASP A 70 -12.79 -12.52 -8.50
C ASP A 70 -14.16 -12.41 -7.80
#